data_AF-A0A1X6Z4F7-F1
#
_entry.id   AF-A0A1X6Z4F7-F1
#
_cell.length_a   1.000
_cell.length_b   1.000
_cell.length_c   1.000
_cell.angle_alpha   90.00
_cell.angle_beta   90.00
_cell.angle_gamma   90.00
#
_symmetry.space_group_name_H-M   'P 1'
#
loop_
_entity.id
_entity.type
_entity.pdbx_description
1 polymer ?
#
loop_
_entity_poly.entity_id
_entity_poly.type
_entity_poly.pdbx_seq_one_letter_code
_entity_poly.pdbx_strand_id
1 'polypeptide(L)'
;MLSWGVPALLLATIVNQLPVISVFVPTEPVYVYLGTQLPQGGWTSLLACMLGAWIGAQGSFWLGRTAGARVLARMNAAPAAMARARALFERRGPPFVVLAQLIWPIATLCQVLAGAWGMRPRTYLVVSALGAVLAVLQYAAIGYASATGLAALGLQPKEPLLVLLGPYWLLIGLALMLLVGWALILRRARHALPLRIAHAALLALAMFGAINLGTLTGRAEAAGRIAPLPLELACRALDETLIARTGETPLHAAQPVNLALVGYYAPDALLGGLGWLRNRTYAGDDLDPAEILRLTYRGLPPASSLLIEGVATDLAWQERRGAVPRTQLRLWPVAVPSGVPPLYLGSVGRIDAVTLRLAGRIPLPVLAYDLFPFTDSARNSQAEAITRAVPGASWQLLGPSTRPEEESQFETDGRIAALRTPGAPSLTQICAETGPSPLGMALPTEG
;
A
#
# COMPACT_ATOMS: atom_id res chain seq x y z
N MET A 1 14.60 -19.55 2.22
CA MET A 1 14.52 -18.08 2.32
C MET A 1 13.61 -17.74 3.48
N LEU A 2 14.10 -16.99 4.49
CA LEU A 2 13.31 -16.66 5.69
C LEU A 2 12.28 -15.58 5.32
N SER A 3 10.99 -15.90 5.39
CA SER A 3 9.90 -14.92 5.24
C SER A 3 9.98 -13.90 6.38
N TRP A 4 10.29 -12.64 6.07
CA TRP A 4 10.36 -11.56 7.07
C TRP A 4 8.98 -11.05 7.52
N GLY A 5 7.89 -11.46 6.87
CA GLY A 5 6.54 -10.98 7.18
C GLY A 5 6.09 -11.29 8.61
N VAL A 6 6.19 -12.57 9.02
CA VAL A 6 5.79 -13.01 10.36
C VAL A 6 6.72 -12.42 11.46
N PRO A 7 8.06 -12.43 11.31
CA PRO A 7 8.96 -11.73 12.23
C PRO A 7 8.73 -10.21 12.31
N ALA A 8 8.39 -9.55 11.20
CA ALA A 8 8.10 -8.12 11.20
C ALA A 8 6.79 -7.79 11.92
N LEU A 9 5.75 -8.62 11.75
CA LEU A 9 4.48 -8.51 12.49
C LEU A 9 4.69 -8.73 13.99
N LEU A 10 5.49 -9.72 14.37
CA LEU A 10 5.90 -9.95 15.75
C LEU A 10 6.58 -8.70 16.32
N LEU A 11 7.58 -8.15 15.63
CA LEU A 11 8.28 -6.95 16.08
C LEU A 11 7.36 -5.73 16.17
N ALA A 12 6.52 -5.51 15.16
CA ALA A 12 5.57 -4.39 15.12
C ALA A 12 4.59 -4.45 16.29
N THR A 13 4.05 -5.64 16.60
CA THR A 13 3.13 -5.83 17.72
C THR A 13 3.82 -5.68 19.08
N ILE A 14 5.08 -6.12 19.23
CA ILE A 14 5.89 -5.86 20.44
C ILE A 14 6.04 -4.35 20.66
N VAL A 15 6.50 -3.65 19.63
CA VAL A 15 6.78 -2.21 19.67
C VAL A 15 5.50 -1.43 19.94
N ASN A 16 4.37 -1.88 19.38
CA ASN A 16 3.09 -1.20 19.54
C ASN A 16 2.54 -1.24 20.97
N GLN A 17 2.86 -2.26 21.77
CA GLN A 17 2.36 -2.31 23.14
C GLN A 17 3.01 -1.26 24.06
N LEU A 18 4.05 -0.56 23.59
CA LEU A 18 4.71 0.49 24.35
C LEU A 18 3.81 1.74 24.47
N PRO A 19 3.74 2.41 25.63
CA PRO A 19 2.67 3.38 25.93
C PRO A 19 2.57 4.60 25.03
N VAL A 20 3.70 5.04 24.49
CA VAL A 20 3.75 6.17 23.56
C VAL A 20 3.36 5.70 22.17
N ILE A 21 3.92 4.59 21.72
CA ILE A 21 3.76 4.09 20.35
C ILE A 21 2.33 3.61 20.13
N SER A 22 1.80 2.88 21.10
CA SER A 22 0.46 2.33 21.08
C SER A 22 -0.58 3.38 20.73
N VAL A 23 -0.47 4.59 21.28
CA VAL A 23 -1.42 5.70 21.09
C VAL A 23 -1.41 6.25 19.66
N PHE A 24 -0.25 6.20 18.99
CA PHE A 24 -0.10 6.73 17.64
C PHE A 24 -0.36 5.69 16.55
N VAL A 25 -0.21 4.40 16.86
CA VAL A 25 -0.30 3.31 15.87
C VAL A 25 -1.30 2.25 16.35
N PRO A 26 -2.56 2.26 15.85
CA PRO A 26 -3.49 1.20 16.19
C PRO A 26 -3.09 -0.10 15.47
N THR A 27 -2.89 -1.20 16.21
CA THR A 27 -2.58 -2.53 15.65
C THR A 27 -3.81 -3.40 15.43
N GLU A 28 -4.93 -3.03 16.05
CA GLU A 28 -6.21 -3.72 15.99
C GLU A 28 -6.71 -3.94 14.54
N PRO A 29 -6.56 -2.98 13.61
CA PRO A 29 -6.91 -3.17 12.21
C PRO A 29 -6.15 -4.33 11.55
N VAL A 30 -4.89 -4.56 11.95
CA VAL A 30 -4.07 -5.68 11.44
C VAL A 30 -4.69 -7.01 11.88
N TYR A 31 -5.17 -7.11 13.12
CA TYR A 31 -5.81 -8.33 13.62
C TYR A 31 -7.14 -8.61 12.92
N VAL A 32 -7.92 -7.57 12.63
CA VAL A 32 -9.16 -7.67 11.83
C VAL A 32 -8.87 -8.18 10.42
N TYR A 33 -7.86 -7.61 9.75
CA TYR A 33 -7.43 -8.05 8.42
C TYR A 33 -6.94 -9.50 8.42
N LEU A 34 -6.07 -9.87 9.37
CA LEU A 34 -5.61 -11.26 9.48
C LEU A 34 -6.78 -12.23 9.76
N GLY A 35 -7.82 -11.76 10.44
CA GLY A 35 -9.07 -12.49 10.64
C GLY A 35 -9.80 -12.86 9.35
N THR A 36 -9.74 -12.01 8.31
CA THR A 36 -10.39 -12.31 7.01
C THR A 36 -9.61 -13.36 6.23
N GLN A 37 -8.31 -13.47 6.50
CA GLN A 37 -7.38 -14.39 5.85
C GLN A 37 -7.25 -15.75 6.57
N LEU A 38 -8.01 -15.98 7.65
CA LEU A 38 -7.99 -17.23 8.42
C LEU A 38 -8.19 -18.49 7.57
N PRO A 39 -9.14 -18.54 6.61
CA PRO A 39 -9.33 -19.73 5.75
C PRO A 39 -8.14 -20.04 4.82
N GLN A 40 -7.32 -19.03 4.51
CA GLN A 40 -6.23 -19.11 3.54
C GLN A 40 -4.85 -19.30 4.19
N GLY A 41 -4.79 -19.52 5.51
CA GLY A 41 -3.54 -19.81 6.22
C GLY A 41 -3.00 -18.67 7.11
N GLY A 42 -3.78 -17.63 7.40
CA GLY A 42 -3.39 -16.49 8.25
C GLY A 42 -3.13 -16.79 9.74
N TRP A 43 -3.23 -18.05 10.18
CA TRP A 43 -3.11 -18.45 11.59
C TRP A 43 -1.70 -18.24 12.16
N THR A 44 -0.64 -18.41 11.35
CA THR A 44 0.75 -18.19 11.76
C THR A 44 1.02 -16.73 12.13
N SER A 45 0.50 -15.81 11.32
CA SER A 45 0.57 -14.36 11.56
C SER A 45 -0.21 -13.94 12.80
N LEU A 46 -1.37 -14.54 13.07
CA LEU A 46 -2.15 -14.29 14.28
C LEU A 46 -1.42 -14.76 15.54
N LEU A 47 -0.81 -15.96 15.51
CA LEU A 47 0.00 -16.46 16.62
C LEU A 47 1.20 -15.54 16.89
N ALA A 48 1.86 -15.05 15.84
CA ALA A 48 2.94 -14.08 15.99
C ALA A 48 2.45 -12.76 16.60
N CYS A 49 1.26 -12.28 16.21
CA CYS A 49 0.64 -11.09 16.81
C CYS A 49 0.30 -11.30 18.29
N MET A 50 -0.24 -12.47 18.67
CA MET A 50 -0.53 -12.81 20.07
C MET A 50 0.74 -12.82 20.91
N LEU A 51 1.80 -13.48 20.41
CA LEU A 51 3.09 -13.53 21.07
C LEU A 51 3.71 -12.14 21.19
N GLY A 52 3.66 -11.33 20.13
CA GLY A 52 4.23 -10.00 20.14
C GLY A 52 3.48 -9.04 21.06
N ALA A 53 2.14 -9.07 21.03
CA ALA A 53 1.30 -8.32 21.96
C ALA A 53 1.57 -8.72 23.42
N TRP A 54 1.74 -10.01 23.69
CA TRP A 54 2.07 -10.47 25.04
C TRP A 54 3.47 -10.02 25.48
N ILE A 55 4.51 -10.21 24.66
CA ILE A 55 5.89 -9.79 24.96
C ILE A 55 5.97 -8.28 25.18
N GLY A 56 5.33 -7.50 24.30
CA GLY A 56 5.26 -6.05 24.43
C GLY A 56 4.55 -5.61 25.71
N ALA A 57 3.47 -6.30 26.11
CA ALA A 57 2.77 -6.03 27.36
C ALA A 57 3.64 -6.28 28.60
N GLN A 58 4.61 -7.20 28.54
CA GLN A 58 5.62 -7.37 29.59
C GLN A 58 6.51 -6.13 29.69
N GLY A 59 6.95 -5.58 28.56
CA GLY A 59 7.74 -4.36 28.51
C GLY A 59 7.04 -3.18 29.18
N SER A 60 5.76 -2.96 28.86
CA SER A 60 4.93 -1.90 29.45
C SER A 60 4.70 -2.09 30.95
N PHE A 61 4.53 -3.33 31.41
CA PHE A 61 4.43 -3.65 32.84
C PHE A 61 5.73 -3.36 33.59
N TRP A 62 6.88 -3.77 33.05
CA TRP A 62 8.18 -3.51 33.68
C TRP A 62 8.53 -2.03 33.69
N LEU A 63 8.17 -1.31 32.64
CA LEU A 63 8.27 0.16 32.60
C LEU A 63 7.43 0.78 33.72
N GLY A 64 6.19 0.33 33.90
CA GLY A 64 5.34 0.75 35.01
C GLY A 64 5.90 0.38 36.38
N ARG A 65 6.49 -0.80 36.53
CA ARG A 65 7.05 -1.27 37.81
C ARG A 65 8.32 -0.54 38.24
N THR A 66 9.18 -0.20 37.28
CA THR A 66 10.48 0.44 37.55
C THR A 66 10.39 1.96 37.54
N ALA A 67 9.60 2.53 36.62
CA ALA A 67 9.47 3.97 36.42
C ALA A 67 8.09 4.53 36.78
N GLY A 68 7.23 3.74 37.45
CA GLY A 68 5.83 4.06 37.71
C GLY A 68 5.58 5.44 38.31
N ALA A 69 6.36 5.86 39.30
CA ALA A 69 6.23 7.19 39.90
C ALA A 69 6.46 8.32 38.89
N ARG A 70 7.46 8.17 38.00
CA ARG A 70 7.75 9.16 36.95
C ARG A 70 6.69 9.13 35.84
N VAL A 71 6.18 7.95 35.50
CA VAL A 71 5.13 7.80 34.49
C VAL A 71 3.82 8.41 34.99
N LEU A 72 3.39 8.09 36.21
CA LEU A 72 2.20 8.69 36.83
C LEU A 72 2.32 10.21 36.96
N ALA A 73 3.49 10.72 37.36
CA ALA A 73 3.73 12.17 37.45
C ALA A 73 3.61 12.86 36.08
N ARG A 74 4.02 12.20 34.99
CA ARG A 74 3.92 12.72 33.62
C ARG A 74 2.53 12.60 33.00
N MET A 75 1.69 11.69 33.48
CA MET A 75 0.32 11.50 32.95
C MET A 75 -0.62 12.68 33.27
N ASN A 76 -0.24 13.59 34.18
CA ASN A 76 -1.00 14.78 34.58
C ASN A 76 -2.51 14.51 34.80
N ALA A 77 -2.83 13.31 35.29
CA ALA A 77 -4.20 12.84 35.46
C ALA A 77 -4.79 13.41 36.75
N ALA A 78 -6.08 13.76 36.73
CA ALA A 78 -6.76 14.29 37.90
C ALA A 78 -6.63 13.31 39.10
N PRO A 79 -6.17 13.76 40.28
CA PRO A 79 -5.92 12.89 41.43
C PRO A 79 -7.14 12.04 41.82
N ALA A 80 -8.34 12.64 41.76
CA ALA A 80 -9.61 11.96 42.06
C ALA A 80 -10.00 10.89 41.03
N ALA A 81 -9.56 11.01 39.77
CA ALA A 81 -9.78 10.00 38.73
C ALA A 81 -8.80 8.84 38.90
N MET A 82 -7.53 9.14 39.21
CA MET A 82 -6.51 8.13 39.49
C MET A 82 -6.84 7.31 40.74
N ALA A 83 -7.35 7.96 41.81
CA ALA A 83 -7.81 7.27 43.01
C ALA A 83 -9.00 6.32 42.73
N ARG A 84 -9.96 6.74 41.91
CA ARG A 84 -11.08 5.89 41.48
C ARG A 84 -10.63 4.71 40.62
N ALA A 85 -9.72 4.95 39.68
CA ALA A 85 -9.16 3.89 38.84
C ALA A 85 -8.39 2.86 39.67
N ARG A 86 -7.59 3.33 40.65
CA ARG A 86 -6.89 2.46 41.59
C ARG A 86 -7.85 1.63 42.44
N ALA A 87 -8.88 2.25 43.01
CA ALA A 87 -9.89 1.53 43.79
C ALA A 87 -10.62 0.46 42.95
N LEU A 88 -10.91 0.76 41.68
CA LEU A 88 -11.51 -0.21 40.76
C LEU A 88 -10.54 -1.36 40.44
N PHE A 89 -9.27 -1.06 40.23
CA PHE A 89 -8.22 -2.04 39.97
C PHE A 89 -7.98 -2.95 41.19
N GLU A 90 -7.95 -2.39 42.40
CA GLU A 90 -7.81 -3.17 43.64
C GLU A 90 -9.03 -4.06 43.89
N ARG A 91 -10.24 -3.59 43.57
CA ARG A 91 -11.48 -4.36 43.70
C ARG A 91 -11.60 -5.51 42.69
N ARG A 92 -11.27 -5.27 41.42
CA ARG A 92 -11.44 -6.26 40.34
C ARG A 92 -10.20 -7.12 40.11
N GLY A 93 -9.01 -6.64 40.48
CA GLY A 93 -7.77 -7.39 40.48
C GLY A 93 -7.38 -7.93 39.09
N PRO A 94 -6.85 -9.17 39.00
CA PRO A 94 -6.31 -9.73 37.76
C PRO A 94 -7.32 -9.81 36.57
N PRO A 95 -8.60 -10.17 36.76
CA PRO A 95 -9.61 -10.13 35.70
C PRO A 95 -9.76 -8.78 34.99
N PHE A 96 -9.51 -7.67 35.71
CA PHE A 96 -9.56 -6.34 35.11
C PHE A 96 -8.50 -6.16 34.02
N VAL A 97 -7.32 -6.75 34.19
CA VAL A 97 -6.23 -6.67 33.20
C VAL A 97 -6.62 -7.37 31.91
N VAL A 98 -7.30 -8.52 32.01
CA VAL A 98 -7.81 -9.26 30.85
C VAL A 98 -8.84 -8.43 30.10
N LEU A 99 -9.84 -7.89 30.81
CA LEU A 99 -10.91 -7.09 30.20
C LEU A 99 -10.40 -5.77 29.62
N ALA A 100 -9.44 -5.13 30.29
CA ALA A 100 -8.82 -3.89 29.82
C ALA A 100 -8.10 -4.09 28.48
N GLN A 101 -7.48 -5.27 28.26
CA GLN A 101 -6.78 -5.58 27.02
C GLN A 101 -7.68 -5.70 25.79
N LEU A 102 -8.98 -5.95 26.00
CA LEU A 102 -9.96 -5.99 24.91
C LEU A 102 -10.26 -4.61 24.32
N ILE A 103 -9.85 -3.52 24.99
CA ILE A 103 -10.13 -2.15 24.57
C ILE A 103 -8.80 -1.40 24.47
N TRP A 104 -8.31 -1.19 23.25
CA TRP A 104 -6.96 -0.66 22.94
C TRP A 104 -6.48 0.52 23.82
N PRO A 105 -7.21 1.64 23.98
CA PRO A 105 -6.72 2.76 24.79
C PRO A 105 -6.57 2.41 26.27
N ILE A 106 -7.40 1.47 26.75
CA ILE A 106 -7.43 1.04 28.15
C ILE A 106 -6.36 0.00 28.41
N ALA A 107 -6.10 -0.88 27.42
CA ALA A 107 -5.10 -1.94 27.48
C ALA A 107 -3.74 -1.39 27.90
N THR A 108 -3.23 -0.45 27.12
CA THR A 108 -1.88 0.09 27.27
C THR A 108 -1.69 0.82 28.59
N LEU A 109 -2.70 1.59 29.01
CA LEU A 109 -2.71 2.24 30.32
C LEU A 109 -2.74 1.22 31.46
N CYS A 110 -3.58 0.19 31.34
CA CYS A 110 -3.72 -0.83 32.37
C CYS A 110 -2.44 -1.65 32.56
N GLN A 111 -1.70 -1.96 31.49
CA GLN A 111 -0.43 -2.70 31.57
C GLN A 111 0.61 -1.93 32.41
N VAL A 112 0.76 -0.63 32.14
CA VAL A 112 1.66 0.26 32.90
C VAL A 112 1.19 0.43 34.34
N LEU A 113 -0.10 0.69 34.54
CA LEU A 113 -0.68 0.88 35.87
C LEU A 113 -0.60 -0.39 36.72
N ALA A 114 -0.75 -1.57 36.14
CA ALA A 114 -0.57 -2.85 36.83
C ALA A 114 0.86 -2.99 37.38
N GLY A 115 1.86 -2.54 36.60
CA GLY A 115 3.24 -2.46 37.06
C GLY A 115 3.42 -1.45 38.19
N ALA A 116 2.92 -0.23 37.99
CA ALA A 116 3.06 0.89 38.93
C ALA A 116 2.35 0.66 40.28
N TRP A 117 1.21 -0.04 40.26
CA TRP A 117 0.46 -0.40 41.46
C TRP A 117 0.90 -1.72 42.08
N GLY A 118 2.00 -2.31 41.60
CA GLY A 118 2.69 -3.38 42.30
C GLY A 118 2.08 -4.77 42.11
N MET A 119 1.29 -5.01 41.05
CA MET A 119 0.76 -6.36 40.77
C MET A 119 1.89 -7.40 40.71
N ARG A 120 1.65 -8.59 41.23
CA ARG A 120 2.66 -9.67 41.27
C ARG A 120 3.03 -10.07 39.83
N PRO A 121 4.34 -10.10 39.45
CA PRO A 121 4.75 -10.40 38.07
C PRO A 121 4.23 -11.73 37.53
N ARG A 122 4.19 -12.78 38.37
CA ARG A 122 3.63 -14.10 38.00
C ARG A 122 2.15 -14.02 37.64
N THR A 123 1.38 -13.27 38.42
CA THR A 123 -0.04 -13.06 38.15
C THR A 123 -0.23 -12.28 36.86
N TYR A 124 0.53 -11.19 36.68
CA TYR A 124 0.48 -10.38 35.46
C TYR A 124 0.85 -11.19 34.21
N LEU A 125 1.89 -12.02 34.27
CA LEU A 125 2.33 -12.88 33.16
C LEU A 125 1.20 -13.77 32.62
N VAL A 126 0.43 -14.40 33.52
CA VAL A 126 -0.67 -15.30 33.15
C VAL A 126 -1.87 -14.50 32.61
N VAL A 127 -2.29 -13.44 33.30
CA VAL A 127 -3.48 -12.69 32.87
C VAL A 127 -3.24 -11.85 31.62
N SER A 128 -2.01 -11.40 31.39
CA SER A 128 -1.65 -10.71 30.15
C SER A 128 -1.57 -11.66 28.97
N ALA A 129 -1.14 -12.91 29.15
CA ALA A 129 -1.19 -13.92 28.10
C ALA A 129 -2.64 -14.20 27.69
N LEU A 130 -3.51 -14.41 28.67
CA LEU A 130 -4.94 -14.62 28.43
C LEU A 130 -5.59 -13.41 27.76
N GLY A 131 -5.26 -12.19 28.23
CA GLY A 131 -5.73 -10.95 27.64
C GLY A 131 -5.29 -10.77 26.19
N ALA A 132 -4.03 -11.06 25.86
CA ALA A 132 -3.50 -10.92 24.52
C ALA A 132 -4.17 -11.89 23.54
N VAL A 133 -4.37 -13.14 23.96
CA VAL A 133 -5.09 -14.14 23.17
C VAL A 133 -6.53 -13.70 22.91
N LEU A 134 -7.26 -13.30 23.96
CA LEU A 134 -8.65 -12.87 23.81
C LEU A 134 -8.78 -11.59 22.97
N ALA A 135 -7.88 -10.62 23.14
CA ALA A 135 -7.88 -9.38 22.38
C ALA A 135 -7.59 -9.62 20.89
N VAL A 136 -6.59 -10.44 20.54
CA VAL A 136 -6.31 -10.73 19.13
C VAL A 136 -7.44 -11.57 18.52
N LEU A 137 -7.93 -12.58 19.24
CA LEU A 137 -9.03 -13.42 18.77
C LEU A 137 -10.33 -12.65 18.57
N GLN A 138 -10.69 -11.70 19.44
CA GLN A 138 -11.92 -10.94 19.26
C GLN A 138 -11.88 -10.14 17.93
N TYR A 139 -10.75 -9.49 17.63
CA TYR A 139 -10.61 -8.67 16.42
C TYR A 139 -10.53 -9.54 15.18
N ALA A 140 -9.82 -10.67 15.26
CA ALA A 140 -9.79 -11.65 14.18
C ALA A 140 -11.18 -12.26 13.92
N ALA A 141 -11.95 -12.57 14.97
CA ALA A 141 -13.31 -13.07 14.86
C ALA A 141 -14.26 -12.05 14.24
N ILE A 142 -14.11 -10.76 14.57
CA ILE A 142 -14.85 -9.68 13.91
C ILE A 142 -14.54 -9.65 12.41
N GLY A 143 -13.26 -9.76 12.02
CA GLY A 143 -12.84 -9.84 10.62
C GLY A 143 -13.44 -11.04 9.89
N TYR A 144 -13.34 -12.23 10.49
CA TYR A 144 -13.89 -13.47 9.94
C TYR A 144 -15.42 -13.43 9.80
N ALA A 145 -16.14 -12.98 10.84
CA ALA A 145 -17.59 -12.84 10.83
C ALA A 145 -18.06 -11.82 9.79
N SER A 146 -17.29 -10.73 9.62
CA SER A 146 -17.56 -9.72 8.59
C SER A 146 -17.39 -10.29 7.19
N ALA A 147 -16.30 -11.04 6.94
CA ALA A 147 -16.05 -11.67 5.64
C ALA A 147 -17.09 -12.74 5.29
N THR A 148 -17.46 -13.59 6.26
CA THR A 148 -18.46 -14.66 6.07
C THR A 148 -19.89 -14.13 5.96
N GLY A 149 -20.27 -13.14 6.77
CA GLY A 149 -21.58 -12.48 6.68
C GLY A 149 -21.78 -11.75 5.33
N LEU A 150 -20.72 -11.15 4.80
CA LEU A 150 -20.76 -10.51 3.49
C LEU A 150 -20.93 -11.55 2.37
N ALA A 151 -20.24 -12.70 2.47
CA ALA A 151 -20.39 -13.81 1.53
C ALA A 151 -21.80 -14.43 1.55
N ALA A 152 -22.44 -14.52 2.72
CA ALA A 152 -23.80 -15.07 2.87
C ALA A 152 -24.90 -14.17 2.25
N LEU A 153 -24.64 -12.87 2.12
CA LEU A 153 -25.56 -11.90 1.50
C LEU A 153 -25.47 -11.88 -0.04
N GLY A 154 -24.72 -12.80 -0.66
CA GLY A 154 -24.50 -12.81 -2.12
C GLY A 154 -23.61 -11.66 -2.61
N LEU A 155 -23.18 -10.78 -1.71
CA LEU A 155 -22.16 -9.78 -1.93
C LEU A 155 -20.80 -10.50 -1.87
N GLN A 156 -20.52 -11.41 -2.81
CA GLN A 156 -19.17 -11.93 -2.99
C GLN A 156 -18.30 -10.80 -3.53
N PRO A 157 -17.49 -10.12 -2.71
CA PRO A 157 -16.62 -9.11 -3.25
C PRO A 157 -15.48 -9.87 -3.91
N LYS A 158 -15.34 -9.74 -5.23
CA LYS A 158 -14.08 -10.00 -5.93
C LYS A 158 -13.02 -8.99 -5.47
N GLU A 159 -12.58 -9.11 -4.22
CA GLU A 159 -11.59 -8.25 -3.58
C GLU A 159 -11.89 -6.73 -3.37
N PRO A 160 -13.05 -6.06 -3.69
CA PRO A 160 -13.09 -4.61 -3.53
C PRO A 160 -13.66 -4.22 -2.17
N LEU A 161 -14.67 -4.90 -1.60
CA LEU A 161 -15.39 -4.36 -0.41
C LEU A 161 -14.57 -4.38 0.87
N LEU A 162 -13.64 -5.31 1.08
CA LEU A 162 -12.80 -5.35 2.27
C LEU A 162 -11.61 -4.38 2.17
N VAL A 163 -11.10 -4.17 0.96
CA VAL A 163 -10.10 -3.15 0.61
C VAL A 163 -10.73 -1.75 0.53
N LEU A 164 -12.02 -1.65 0.22
CA LEU A 164 -12.84 -0.45 0.27
C LEU A 164 -13.11 -0.17 1.76
N LEU A 165 -13.86 -1.03 2.47
CA LEU A 165 -14.31 -0.86 3.87
C LEU A 165 -13.21 -0.89 4.94
N GLY A 166 -12.06 -1.53 4.70
CA GLY A 166 -10.92 -1.53 5.62
C GLY A 166 -10.38 -0.13 5.92
N PRO A 167 -10.06 0.68 4.90
CA PRO A 167 -9.82 2.10 5.07
C PRO A 167 -11.03 2.81 5.66
N TYR A 168 -12.28 2.59 5.22
CA TYR A 168 -13.42 3.33 5.79
C TYR A 168 -13.66 3.04 7.28
N TRP A 169 -13.41 1.84 7.81
CA TRP A 169 -13.52 1.56 9.26
C TRP A 169 -12.38 2.17 10.07
N LEU A 170 -11.16 2.14 9.53
CA LEU A 170 -10.03 2.87 10.11
C LEU A 170 -10.33 4.38 10.14
N LEU A 171 -10.88 4.92 9.05
CA LEU A 171 -11.25 6.32 8.88
C LEU A 171 -12.43 6.74 9.76
N ILE A 172 -13.46 5.90 9.91
CA ILE A 172 -14.59 6.15 10.84
C ILE A 172 -14.06 6.14 12.27
N GLY A 173 -13.24 5.17 12.64
CA GLY A 173 -12.61 5.11 13.97
C GLY A 173 -11.75 6.33 14.26
N LEU A 174 -10.96 6.76 13.29
CA LEU A 174 -10.05 7.91 13.38
C LEU A 174 -10.81 9.25 13.42
N ALA A 175 -11.86 9.41 12.61
CA ALA A 175 -12.77 10.55 12.65
C ALA A 175 -13.51 10.64 13.98
N LEU A 176 -13.94 9.51 14.54
CA LEU A 176 -14.55 9.44 15.87
C LEU A 176 -13.52 9.81 16.95
N MET A 177 -12.27 9.36 16.81
CA MET A 177 -11.17 9.72 17.71
C MET A 177 -10.84 11.23 17.66
N LEU A 178 -10.89 11.86 16.48
CA LEU A 178 -10.77 13.31 16.34
C LEU A 178 -11.94 14.04 16.95
N LEU A 179 -13.18 13.62 16.68
CA LEU A 179 -14.37 14.26 17.24
C LEU A 179 -14.38 14.16 18.76
N VAL A 180 -13.99 13.00 19.30
CA VAL A 180 -13.85 12.78 20.75
C VAL A 180 -12.67 13.58 21.31
N GLY A 181 -11.51 13.59 20.65
CA GLY A 181 -10.33 14.36 21.05
C GLY A 181 -10.61 15.87 21.07
N TRP A 182 -11.26 16.37 20.02
CA TRP A 182 -11.74 17.74 19.89
C TRP A 182 -12.75 18.07 21.00
N ALA A 183 -13.76 17.22 21.21
CA ALA A 183 -14.76 17.41 22.26
C ALA A 183 -14.13 17.38 23.67
N LEU A 184 -13.13 16.54 23.90
CA LEU A 184 -12.41 16.45 25.17
C LEU A 184 -11.51 17.66 25.41
N ILE A 185 -10.81 18.16 24.38
CA ILE A 185 -10.03 19.40 24.45
C ILE A 185 -10.97 20.59 24.71
N LEU A 186 -12.14 20.63 24.05
CA LEU A 186 -13.18 21.66 24.25
C LEU A 186 -13.99 21.53 25.55
N ARG A 187 -13.97 20.39 26.24
CA ARG A 187 -14.65 20.22 27.53
C ARG A 187 -13.73 20.28 28.75
N ARG A 188 -12.47 19.86 28.64
CA ARG A 188 -11.56 19.70 29.80
C ARG A 188 -10.33 20.60 29.81
N ALA A 189 -9.89 21.14 28.67
CA ALA A 189 -8.73 22.04 28.68
C ALA A 189 -9.11 23.41 29.27
N ARG A 190 -8.42 23.83 30.34
CA ARG A 190 -8.56 25.16 30.96
C ARG A 190 -7.83 26.28 30.20
N HIS A 191 -7.20 25.95 29.07
CA HIS A 191 -6.48 26.90 28.24
C HIS A 191 -7.43 27.86 27.52
N ALA A 192 -6.94 29.05 27.19
CA ALA A 192 -7.67 29.99 26.34
C ALA A 192 -8.04 29.36 25.00
N LEU A 193 -9.22 29.71 24.46
CA LEU A 193 -9.75 29.22 23.19
C LEU A 193 -8.72 29.09 22.04
N PRO A 194 -7.81 30.06 21.79
CA PRO A 194 -6.82 29.94 20.72
C PRO A 194 -5.86 28.75 20.91
N LEU A 195 -5.46 28.46 22.16
CA LEU A 195 -4.59 27.31 22.44
C LEU A 195 -5.32 25.98 22.19
N ARG A 196 -6.63 25.93 22.45
CA ARG A 196 -7.45 24.72 22.23
C ARG A 196 -7.61 24.43 20.75
N ILE A 197 -7.81 25.48 19.94
CA ILE A 197 -7.84 25.41 18.49
C ILE A 197 -6.48 24.96 17.95
N ALA A 198 -5.37 25.48 18.50
CA ALA A 198 -4.03 25.06 18.10
C ALA A 198 -3.75 23.57 18.37
N HIS A 199 -4.17 23.03 19.53
CA HIS A 199 -4.03 21.60 19.83
C HIS A 199 -4.90 20.72 18.91
N ALA A 200 -6.14 21.16 18.62
CA ALA A 200 -7.02 20.46 17.69
C ALA A 200 -6.47 20.47 16.25
N ALA A 201 -5.89 21.61 15.82
CA ALA A 201 -5.23 21.74 14.53
C ALA A 201 -3.97 20.87 14.45
N LEU A 202 -3.16 20.80 15.51
CA LEU A 202 -1.98 19.93 15.59
C LEU A 202 -2.37 18.44 15.52
N LEU A 203 -3.45 18.05 16.20
CA LEU A 203 -3.99 16.69 16.15
C LEU A 203 -4.48 16.34 14.74
N ALA A 204 -5.21 17.25 14.10
CA ALA A 204 -5.66 17.07 12.71
C ALA A 204 -4.48 16.99 11.73
N LEU A 205 -3.43 17.80 11.92
CA LEU A 205 -2.22 17.78 11.09
C LEU A 205 -1.40 16.50 11.29
N ALA A 206 -1.24 16.05 12.53
CA ALA A 206 -0.57 14.78 12.84
C ALA A 206 -1.34 13.59 12.25
N MET A 207 -2.66 13.64 12.27
CA MET A 207 -3.52 12.62 11.70
C MET A 207 -3.48 12.62 10.17
N PHE A 208 -3.49 13.81 9.55
CA PHE A 208 -3.24 13.97 8.12
C PHE A 208 -1.88 13.38 7.73
N GLY A 209 -0.83 13.68 8.52
CA GLY A 209 0.50 13.10 8.36
C GLY A 209 0.49 11.57 8.48
N ALA A 210 -0.22 10.98 9.44
CA ALA A 210 -0.27 9.54 9.63
C ALA A 210 -1.00 8.80 8.49
N ILE A 211 -2.13 9.33 8.01
CA ILE A 211 -2.87 8.79 6.85
C ILE A 211 -1.98 8.82 5.61
N ASN A 212 -1.37 9.97 5.34
CA ASN A 212 -0.54 10.15 4.16
C ASN A 212 0.78 9.37 4.25
N LEU A 213 1.35 9.21 5.46
CA LEU A 213 2.50 8.35 5.67
C LEU A 213 2.12 6.89 5.40
N GLY A 214 0.98 6.41 5.88
CA GLY A 214 0.49 5.05 5.60
C GLY A 214 0.28 4.78 4.10
N THR A 215 -0.19 5.77 3.33
CA THR A 215 -0.31 5.65 1.86
C THR A 215 1.04 5.75 1.14
N LEU A 216 2.01 6.47 1.69
CA LEU A 216 3.36 6.64 1.12
C LEU A 216 4.33 5.52 1.54
N THR A 217 4.13 4.92 2.72
CA THR A 217 4.95 3.86 3.33
C THR A 217 4.26 2.51 3.34
N GLY A 218 3.05 2.42 2.81
CA GLY A 218 2.43 1.15 2.41
C GLY A 218 3.46 0.47 1.52
N ARG A 219 4.16 -0.50 2.10
CA ARG A 219 5.30 -1.15 1.48
C ARG A 219 4.86 -1.52 0.08
N ALA A 220 5.64 -1.05 -0.89
CA ALA A 220 5.79 -1.71 -2.17
C ALA A 220 6.13 -3.18 -1.86
N GLU A 221 5.12 -4.01 -1.64
CA GLU A 221 5.25 -5.43 -1.87
C GLU A 221 5.54 -5.55 -3.36
N ALA A 222 6.84 -5.58 -3.66
CA ALA A 222 7.37 -6.14 -4.88
C ALA A 222 7.09 -7.65 -4.88
N ALA A 223 5.81 -8.03 -4.78
CA ALA A 223 5.34 -9.40 -4.96
C ALA A 223 5.23 -9.76 -6.46
N GLY A 224 5.60 -8.82 -7.34
CA GLY A 224 5.67 -9.07 -8.76
C GLY A 224 6.89 -9.88 -9.13
N ARG A 225 6.69 -10.97 -9.86
CA ARG A 225 7.81 -11.67 -10.49
C ARG A 225 8.42 -10.79 -11.58
N ILE A 226 9.74 -10.69 -11.65
CA ILE A 226 10.42 -10.15 -12.82
C ILE A 226 10.47 -11.27 -13.85
N ALA A 227 9.70 -11.11 -14.91
CA ALA A 227 9.61 -12.06 -16.01
C ALA A 227 9.17 -11.32 -17.28
N PRO A 228 9.45 -11.86 -18.47
CA PRO A 228 8.84 -11.34 -19.68
C PRO A 228 7.32 -11.54 -19.65
N LEU A 229 6.58 -10.57 -20.18
CA LEU A 229 5.12 -10.65 -20.33
C LEU A 229 4.76 -11.71 -21.40
N PRO A 230 3.65 -12.45 -21.23
CA PRO A 230 3.11 -13.30 -22.28
C PRO A 230 2.77 -12.50 -23.54
N LEU A 231 2.98 -13.08 -24.73
CA LEU A 231 2.66 -12.41 -26.00
C LEU A 231 1.16 -12.11 -26.13
N GLU A 232 0.31 -13.00 -25.62
CA GLU A 232 -1.14 -12.87 -25.62
C GLU A 232 -1.58 -11.61 -24.86
N LEU A 233 -0.91 -11.29 -23.75
CA LEU A 233 -1.14 -10.06 -23.00
C LEU A 233 -0.71 -8.83 -23.81
N ALA A 234 0.42 -8.88 -24.53
CA ALA A 234 0.83 -7.79 -25.41
C ALA A 234 -0.16 -7.56 -26.57
N CYS A 235 -0.77 -8.63 -27.09
CA CYS A 235 -1.78 -8.52 -28.15
C CYS A 235 -3.12 -7.97 -27.66
N ARG A 236 -3.51 -8.23 -26.41
CA ARG A 236 -4.69 -7.58 -25.79
C ARG A 236 -4.58 -6.05 -25.78
N ALA A 237 -3.38 -5.48 -25.75
CA ALA A 237 -3.18 -4.03 -25.84
C ALA A 237 -3.72 -3.39 -27.14
N LEU A 238 -4.04 -4.19 -28.17
CA LEU A 238 -4.69 -3.73 -29.40
C LEU A 238 -6.21 -3.54 -29.23
N ASP A 239 -6.83 -4.34 -28.35
CA ASP A 239 -8.27 -4.41 -28.16
C ASP A 239 -8.73 -3.71 -26.86
N GLU A 240 -7.86 -3.59 -25.87
CA GLU A 240 -8.14 -2.96 -24.57
C GLU A 240 -6.96 -2.11 -24.08
N THR A 241 -7.25 -1.13 -23.22
CA THR A 241 -6.21 -0.33 -22.56
C THR A 241 -5.66 -1.08 -21.36
N LEU A 242 -4.44 -1.61 -21.47
CA LEU A 242 -3.76 -2.25 -20.35
C LEU A 242 -3.32 -1.22 -19.30
N ILE A 243 -3.45 -1.58 -18.03
CA ILE A 243 -3.14 -0.71 -16.89
C ILE A 243 -2.10 -1.39 -15.99
N ALA A 244 -0.97 -0.71 -15.76
CA ALA A 244 0.05 -1.11 -14.81
C ALA A 244 -0.19 -0.43 -13.45
N ARG A 245 -0.12 -1.17 -12.34
CA ARG A 245 -0.43 -0.66 -10.98
C ARG A 245 0.74 -0.88 -10.01
N THR A 246 0.90 -0.03 -9.00
CA THR A 246 1.94 -0.23 -7.96
C THR A 246 1.64 -1.36 -6.96
N GLY A 247 0.50 -2.02 -7.10
CA GLY A 247 0.05 -3.15 -6.29
C GLY A 247 -1.24 -3.74 -6.87
N GLU A 248 -1.71 -4.84 -6.29
CA GLU A 248 -2.85 -5.61 -6.84
C GLU A 248 -4.21 -4.96 -6.59
N THR A 249 -4.27 -3.98 -5.68
CA THR A 249 -5.54 -3.33 -5.35
C THR A 249 -5.83 -2.07 -6.17
N PRO A 250 -7.10 -1.70 -6.38
CA PRO A 250 -7.48 -0.50 -7.12
C PRO A 250 -7.07 0.83 -6.48
N LEU A 251 -6.58 0.81 -5.24
CA LEU A 251 -6.10 1.98 -4.50
C LEU A 251 -4.67 2.38 -4.91
N HIS A 252 -3.92 1.48 -5.53
CA HIS A 252 -2.56 1.72 -6.00
C HIS A 252 -2.55 2.63 -7.22
N ALA A 253 -1.48 3.44 -7.32
CA ALA A 253 -1.30 4.33 -8.46
C ALA A 253 -1.28 3.50 -9.76
N ALA A 254 -2.07 3.95 -10.74
CA ALA A 254 -2.25 3.28 -12.02
C ALA A 254 -1.61 4.10 -13.13
N GLN A 255 -1.02 3.44 -14.12
CA GLN A 255 -0.48 4.04 -15.33
C GLN A 255 -0.92 3.23 -16.56
N PRO A 256 -1.24 3.87 -17.68
CA PRO A 256 -1.56 3.17 -18.91
C PRO A 256 -0.28 2.55 -19.51
N VAL A 257 -0.42 1.36 -20.07
CA VAL A 257 0.56 0.84 -21.02
C VAL A 257 0.23 1.46 -22.37
N ASN A 258 1.12 2.33 -22.85
CA ASN A 258 0.83 3.23 -23.95
C ASN A 258 1.99 3.32 -24.97
N LEU A 259 3.03 2.50 -24.83
CA LEU A 259 4.13 2.40 -25.79
C LEU A 259 4.38 0.92 -26.14
N ALA A 260 4.70 0.63 -27.39
CA ALA A 260 5.22 -0.68 -27.81
C ALA A 260 6.46 -0.48 -28.70
N LEU A 261 7.52 -1.23 -28.44
CA LEU A 261 8.77 -1.18 -29.20
C LEU A 261 9.02 -2.54 -29.87
N VAL A 262 9.06 -2.57 -31.20
CA VAL A 262 9.32 -3.78 -31.99
C VAL A 262 10.66 -3.69 -32.71
N GLY A 263 11.53 -4.68 -32.52
CA GLY A 263 12.83 -4.75 -33.19
C GLY A 263 13.91 -3.85 -32.60
N TYR A 264 13.75 -3.44 -31.34
CA TYR A 264 14.75 -2.67 -30.60
C TYR A 264 15.56 -3.58 -29.69
N TYR A 265 16.79 -3.93 -30.07
CA TYR A 265 17.61 -4.91 -29.36
C TYR A 265 18.31 -4.39 -28.08
N ALA A 266 18.53 -3.08 -27.99
CA ALA A 266 19.25 -2.45 -26.87
C ALA A 266 18.53 -1.17 -26.39
N PRO A 267 17.35 -1.30 -25.75
CA PRO A 267 16.58 -0.14 -25.29
C PRO A 267 17.34 0.72 -24.28
N ASP A 268 18.18 0.14 -23.41
CA ASP A 268 19.04 0.89 -22.48
C ASP A 268 19.99 1.85 -23.19
N ALA A 269 20.67 1.37 -24.24
CA ALA A 269 21.63 2.18 -25.00
C ALA A 269 20.92 3.29 -25.79
N LEU A 270 19.76 2.98 -26.38
CA LEU A 270 18.91 3.95 -27.07
C LEU A 270 18.45 5.06 -26.14
N LEU A 271 17.85 4.71 -24.99
CA LEU A 271 17.33 5.67 -24.03
C LEU A 271 18.46 6.49 -23.40
N GLY A 272 19.59 5.86 -23.08
CA GLY A 272 20.79 6.56 -22.62
C GLY A 272 21.31 7.57 -23.64
N GLY A 273 21.33 7.23 -24.93
CA GLY A 273 21.69 8.15 -26.02
C GLY A 273 20.71 9.32 -26.18
N LEU A 274 19.43 9.11 -25.85
CA LEU A 274 18.40 10.15 -25.77
C LEU A 274 18.46 10.99 -24.49
N GLY A 275 19.42 10.73 -23.59
CA GLY A 275 19.61 11.47 -22.34
C GLY A 275 18.76 10.99 -21.16
N TRP A 276 18.07 9.86 -21.28
CA TRP A 276 17.32 9.28 -20.17
C TRP A 276 18.24 8.72 -19.09
N LEU A 277 17.82 8.89 -17.83
CA LEU A 277 18.55 8.40 -16.67
C LEU A 277 17.87 7.14 -16.15
N ARG A 278 18.62 6.03 -16.05
CA ARG A 278 18.10 4.77 -15.51
C ARG A 278 17.89 4.90 -14.00
N ASN A 279 16.68 4.61 -13.54
CA ASN A 279 16.35 4.52 -12.12
C ASN A 279 16.63 3.11 -11.61
N ARG A 280 17.00 3.01 -10.33
CA ARG A 280 16.88 1.75 -9.60
C ARG A 280 15.42 1.45 -9.29
N THR A 281 15.06 0.19 -9.16
CA THR A 281 13.68 -0.25 -8.92
C THR A 281 13.57 -1.07 -7.65
N TYR A 282 12.43 -0.99 -6.95
CA TYR A 282 12.19 -1.81 -5.77
C TYR A 282 11.98 -3.30 -6.10
N ALA A 283 11.69 -3.65 -7.35
CA ALA A 283 11.53 -5.03 -7.78
C ALA A 283 12.87 -5.69 -8.17
N GLY A 284 13.74 -4.95 -8.87
CA GLY A 284 14.98 -5.49 -9.43
C GLY A 284 16.22 -5.27 -8.57
N ASP A 285 16.21 -4.27 -7.68
CA ASP A 285 17.36 -3.92 -6.85
C ASP A 285 17.06 -4.18 -5.36
N ASP A 286 18.04 -4.74 -4.64
CA ASP A 286 18.00 -4.85 -3.18
C ASP A 286 18.40 -3.51 -2.56
N LEU A 287 17.42 -2.62 -2.36
CA LEU A 287 17.64 -1.24 -1.93
C LEU A 287 17.53 -1.11 -0.41
N ASP A 288 18.63 -0.70 0.22
CA ASP A 288 18.61 -0.36 1.64
C ASP A 288 18.03 1.08 1.89
N PRO A 289 17.56 1.38 3.12
CA PRO A 289 16.99 2.70 3.43
C PRO A 289 17.94 3.88 3.22
N ALA A 290 19.25 3.68 3.41
CA ALA A 290 20.25 4.73 3.26
C ALA A 290 20.49 5.07 1.78
N GLU A 291 20.47 4.05 0.93
CA GLU A 291 20.59 4.15 -0.50
C GLU A 291 19.36 4.80 -1.12
N ILE A 292 18.15 4.43 -0.68
CA ILE A 292 16.91 5.12 -1.07
C ILE A 292 17.01 6.62 -0.79
N LEU A 293 17.44 7.00 0.42
CA LEU A 293 17.60 8.40 0.80
C LEU A 293 18.67 9.11 -0.03
N ARG A 294 19.81 8.46 -0.27
CA ARG A 294 20.92 9.00 -1.07
C ARG A 294 20.54 9.21 -2.52
N LEU A 295 19.86 8.24 -3.14
CA LEU A 295 19.37 8.30 -4.51
C LEU A 295 18.32 9.41 -4.66
N THR A 296 17.41 9.52 -3.70
CA THR A 296 16.39 10.58 -3.66
C THR A 296 17.04 11.97 -3.56
N TYR A 297 18.02 12.15 -2.67
CA TYR A 297 18.74 13.43 -2.54
C TYR A 297 19.51 13.81 -3.81
N ARG A 298 20.01 12.82 -4.56
CA ARG A 298 20.68 13.03 -5.86
C ARG A 298 19.71 13.31 -7.01
N GLY A 299 18.41 13.37 -6.75
CA GLY A 299 17.38 13.59 -7.76
C GLY A 299 17.13 12.39 -8.66
N LEU A 300 17.52 11.18 -8.23
CA LEU A 300 17.29 9.89 -8.91
C LEU A 300 16.58 8.92 -7.94
N PRO A 301 15.42 9.30 -7.37
CA PRO A 301 14.74 8.42 -6.42
C PRO A 301 14.40 7.08 -7.09
N PRO A 302 14.44 5.96 -6.36
CA PRO A 302 14.05 4.68 -6.91
C PRO A 302 12.65 4.71 -7.52
N ALA A 303 12.48 4.05 -8.65
CA ALA A 303 11.20 3.93 -9.32
C ALA A 303 10.35 2.86 -8.61
N SER A 304 9.13 3.24 -8.19
CA SER A 304 8.13 2.32 -7.64
C SER A 304 7.90 1.15 -8.57
N SER A 305 7.73 -0.08 -8.09
CA SER A 305 7.43 -1.21 -8.98
C SER A 305 6.03 -1.08 -9.56
N LEU A 306 5.88 -1.18 -10.89
CA LEU A 306 4.59 -1.29 -11.55
C LEU A 306 4.40 -2.74 -12.01
N LEU A 307 3.18 -3.24 -11.83
CA LEU A 307 2.77 -4.60 -12.09
C LEU A 307 1.74 -4.62 -13.21
N ILE A 308 1.95 -5.50 -14.18
CA ILE A 308 0.94 -5.89 -15.18
C ILE A 308 0.66 -7.36 -14.94
N GLU A 309 -0.56 -7.70 -14.49
CA GLU A 309 -0.95 -9.08 -14.13
C GLU A 309 0.08 -9.81 -13.24
N GLY A 310 0.57 -9.13 -12.20
CA GLY A 310 1.56 -9.67 -11.26
C GLY A 310 2.99 -9.74 -11.80
N VAL A 311 3.27 -9.19 -12.99
CA VAL A 311 4.62 -9.10 -13.57
C VAL A 311 5.19 -7.71 -13.39
N ALA A 312 6.32 -7.62 -12.69
CA ALA A 312 7.06 -6.38 -12.49
C ALA A 312 8.14 -6.18 -13.56
N THR A 313 8.66 -4.95 -13.66
CA THR A 313 9.82 -4.62 -14.49
C THR A 313 10.91 -3.91 -13.66
N ASP A 314 12.16 -4.20 -13.98
CA ASP A 314 13.37 -3.52 -13.51
C ASP A 314 13.88 -2.44 -14.49
N LEU A 315 13.23 -2.32 -15.65
CA LEU A 315 13.55 -1.37 -16.71
C LEU A 315 12.74 -0.09 -16.52
N ALA A 316 13.30 0.85 -15.76
CA ALA A 316 12.69 2.15 -15.47
C ALA A 316 13.67 3.31 -15.68
N TRP A 317 13.19 4.38 -16.30
CA TRP A 317 13.97 5.59 -16.57
C TRP A 317 13.18 6.86 -16.26
N GLN A 318 13.92 7.94 -16.06
CA GLN A 318 13.39 9.30 -15.97
C GLN A 318 14.16 10.27 -16.87
N GLU A 319 13.45 11.25 -17.43
CA GLU A 319 14.02 12.19 -18.42
C GLU A 319 15.00 13.18 -17.77
N ARG A 320 14.74 13.61 -16.53
CA ARG A 320 15.53 14.64 -15.82
C ARG A 320 15.73 14.28 -14.35
N ARG A 321 16.76 14.85 -13.72
CA ARG A 321 16.95 14.74 -12.26
C ARG A 321 15.94 15.63 -11.54
N GLY A 322 15.36 15.10 -10.48
CA GLY A 322 14.32 15.78 -9.69
C GLY A 322 13.21 14.80 -9.29
N ALA A 323 12.44 15.18 -8.27
CA ALA A 323 11.33 14.36 -7.79
C ALA A 323 10.04 14.61 -8.59
N VAL A 324 9.71 15.88 -8.84
CA VAL A 324 8.49 16.35 -9.53
C VAL A 324 8.74 17.79 -10.04
N PRO A 325 8.36 18.17 -11.28
CA PRO A 325 7.77 17.34 -12.33
C PRO A 325 8.81 16.43 -13.01
N ARG A 326 8.39 15.23 -13.46
CA ARG A 326 9.26 14.30 -14.20
C ARG A 326 8.46 13.39 -15.13
N THR A 327 9.02 13.11 -16.30
CA THR A 327 8.57 12.04 -17.20
C THR A 327 9.27 10.75 -16.83
N GLN A 328 8.51 9.66 -16.72
CA GLN A 328 9.01 8.32 -16.50
C GLN A 328 8.67 7.45 -17.70
N LEU A 329 9.58 6.55 -18.02
CA LEU A 329 9.40 5.51 -19.01
C LEU A 329 9.74 4.18 -18.38
N ARG A 330 8.86 3.20 -18.56
CA ARG A 330 9.08 1.82 -18.11
C ARG A 330 8.87 0.89 -19.27
N LEU A 331 9.67 -0.17 -19.35
CA LEU A 331 9.56 -1.18 -20.39
C LEU A 331 9.40 -2.57 -19.77
N TRP A 332 8.53 -3.39 -20.31
CA TRP A 332 8.41 -4.79 -19.98
C TRP A 332 8.81 -5.60 -21.22
N PRO A 333 9.81 -6.49 -21.13
CA PRO A 333 10.10 -7.41 -22.21
C PRO A 333 8.90 -8.34 -22.43
N VAL A 334 8.59 -8.65 -23.68
CA VAL A 334 7.55 -9.63 -24.04
C VAL A 334 8.23 -10.91 -24.51
N ALA A 335 7.73 -12.05 -24.05
CA ALA A 335 8.17 -13.36 -24.51
C ALA A 335 7.67 -13.58 -25.94
N VAL A 336 8.58 -13.60 -26.90
CA VAL A 336 8.26 -13.78 -28.33
C VAL A 336 8.80 -15.12 -28.86
N PRO A 337 8.12 -15.76 -29.84
CA PRO A 337 8.62 -16.96 -30.49
C PRO A 337 9.96 -16.76 -31.20
N SER A 338 10.71 -17.84 -31.40
CA SER A 338 11.97 -17.84 -32.16
C SER A 338 11.74 -17.29 -33.57
N GLY A 339 12.55 -16.29 -33.97
CA GLY A 339 12.46 -15.64 -35.27
C GLY A 339 11.63 -14.35 -35.29
N VAL A 340 10.85 -14.09 -34.24
CA VAL A 340 10.19 -12.79 -34.04
C VAL A 340 11.18 -11.82 -33.37
N PRO A 341 11.33 -10.57 -33.87
CA PRO A 341 12.21 -9.60 -33.25
C PRO A 341 11.75 -9.23 -31.83
N PRO A 342 12.66 -8.68 -30.99
CA PRO A 342 12.34 -8.34 -29.61
C PRO A 342 11.18 -7.33 -29.53
N LEU A 343 10.25 -7.61 -28.62
CA LEU A 343 9.07 -6.79 -28.36
C LEU A 343 9.10 -6.32 -26.90
N TYR A 344 8.83 -5.03 -26.70
CA TYR A 344 8.63 -4.45 -25.38
C TYR A 344 7.29 -3.73 -25.33
N LEU A 345 6.55 -3.92 -24.25
CA LEU A 345 5.48 -3.01 -23.87
C LEU A 345 6.05 -1.94 -22.96
N GLY A 346 5.48 -0.74 -22.98
CA GLY A 346 5.96 0.36 -22.20
C GLY A 346 4.87 1.26 -21.66
N SER A 347 5.20 1.89 -20.55
CA SER A 347 4.38 2.92 -19.93
C SER A 347 5.20 4.20 -19.87
N VAL A 348 4.77 5.20 -20.62
CA VAL A 348 5.26 6.57 -20.54
C VAL A 348 4.26 7.34 -19.70
N GLY A 349 4.71 7.87 -18.57
CA GLY A 349 3.86 8.64 -17.65
C GLY A 349 4.56 9.92 -17.20
N ARG A 350 3.80 11.00 -17.04
CA ARG A 350 4.30 12.27 -16.53
C ARG A 350 3.74 12.54 -15.14
N ILE A 351 4.64 12.79 -14.19
CA ILE A 351 4.34 13.17 -12.82
C ILE A 351 4.56 14.68 -12.74
N ASP A 352 3.50 15.49 -12.64
CA ASP A 352 3.62 16.95 -12.74
C ASP A 352 3.64 17.66 -11.38
N ALA A 353 2.85 17.17 -10.43
CA ALA A 353 2.75 17.74 -9.09
C ALA A 353 2.39 16.66 -8.05
N VAL A 354 2.75 16.91 -6.79
CA VAL A 354 2.08 16.28 -5.64
C VAL A 354 0.92 17.18 -5.28
N THR A 355 -0.31 16.74 -5.51
CA THR A 355 -1.50 17.56 -5.27
C THR A 355 -2.32 16.99 -4.12
N LEU A 356 -3.00 17.90 -3.43
CA LEU A 356 -3.97 17.54 -2.41
C LEU A 356 -5.29 17.19 -3.10
N ARG A 357 -5.56 15.91 -3.30
CA ARG A 357 -6.82 15.46 -3.90
C ARG A 357 -7.91 15.44 -2.83
N LEU A 358 -8.87 16.37 -2.97
CA LEU A 358 -10.00 16.54 -2.04
C LEU A 358 -11.21 15.64 -2.39
N ALA A 359 -11.21 15.00 -3.56
CA ALA A 359 -12.28 14.11 -4.05
C ALA A 359 -11.72 12.98 -4.96
N GLY A 360 -12.35 11.79 -4.94
CA GLY A 360 -11.96 10.59 -5.71
C GLY A 360 -12.50 9.30 -5.08
N ARG A 361 -12.03 8.11 -5.50
CA ARG A 361 -12.38 6.83 -4.83
C ARG A 361 -12.07 6.82 -3.33
N ILE A 362 -11.12 7.65 -2.88
CA ILE A 362 -10.81 7.91 -1.47
C ILE A 362 -11.47 9.25 -1.07
N PRO A 363 -12.34 9.29 -0.04
CA PRO A 363 -13.18 10.45 0.30
C PRO A 363 -12.46 11.54 1.13
N LEU A 364 -11.13 11.57 1.18
CA LEU A 364 -10.35 12.48 2.03
C LEU A 364 -9.19 13.15 1.26
N PRO A 365 -8.68 14.29 1.78
CA PRO A 365 -7.49 14.94 1.26
C PRO A 365 -6.28 14.01 1.35
N VAL A 366 -5.84 13.45 0.22
CA VAL A 366 -4.61 12.65 0.12
C VAL A 366 -3.61 13.40 -0.75
N LEU A 367 -2.36 13.45 -0.31
CA LEU A 367 -1.22 13.80 -1.15
C LEU A 367 -0.99 12.64 -2.12
N ALA A 368 -1.63 12.74 -3.27
CA ALA A 368 -1.38 11.84 -4.38
C ALA A 368 -0.45 12.53 -5.37
N TYR A 369 0.32 11.74 -6.11
CA TYR A 369 0.89 12.25 -7.35
C TYR A 369 -0.28 12.52 -8.29
N ASP A 370 -0.48 13.76 -8.71
CA ASP A 370 -1.28 14.02 -9.91
C ASP A 370 -0.44 13.53 -11.07
N LEU A 371 -0.76 12.33 -11.49
CA LEU A 371 -0.49 11.98 -12.85
C LEU A 371 -1.58 12.70 -13.69
N PHE A 372 -1.21 13.27 -14.85
CA PHE A 372 -2.09 13.67 -15.98
C PHE A 372 -2.66 15.11 -16.02
N PRO A 373 -2.38 15.83 -17.13
CA PRO A 373 -3.21 15.71 -18.35
C PRO A 373 -2.44 15.40 -19.66
N PHE A 374 -1.11 15.25 -19.62
CA PHE A 374 -0.28 15.21 -20.85
C PHE A 374 0.35 13.86 -21.17
N THR A 375 -0.14 12.75 -20.65
CA THR A 375 0.52 11.46 -20.89
C THR A 375 0.47 11.00 -22.34
N ASP A 376 -0.62 11.24 -23.06
CA ASP A 376 -0.65 10.96 -24.51
C ASP A 376 0.31 11.87 -25.28
N SER A 377 0.44 13.13 -24.87
CA SER A 377 1.42 14.06 -25.43
C SER A 377 2.86 13.63 -25.12
N ALA A 378 3.13 13.15 -23.91
CA ALA A 378 4.42 12.62 -23.50
C ALA A 378 4.76 11.34 -24.26
N ARG A 379 3.80 10.42 -24.41
CA ARG A 379 3.89 9.23 -25.27
C ARG A 379 4.24 9.62 -26.70
N ASN A 380 3.48 10.51 -27.32
CA ASN A 380 3.70 10.92 -28.72
C ASN A 380 5.06 11.59 -28.89
N SER A 381 5.42 12.51 -28.00
CA SER A 381 6.72 13.18 -28.01
C SER A 381 7.86 12.17 -27.89
N GLN A 382 7.71 11.16 -27.03
CA GLN A 382 8.68 10.10 -26.87
C GLN A 382 8.76 9.17 -28.10
N ALA A 383 7.61 8.83 -28.70
CA ALA A 383 7.56 8.03 -29.92
C ALA A 383 8.28 8.75 -31.07
N GLU A 384 8.09 10.05 -31.21
CA GLU A 384 8.80 10.89 -32.19
C GLU A 384 10.29 11.01 -31.88
N ALA A 385 10.69 11.14 -30.61
CA ALA A 385 12.09 11.23 -30.21
C ALA A 385 12.86 9.93 -30.53
N ILE A 386 12.28 8.77 -30.20
CA ILE A 386 12.86 7.46 -30.54
C ILE A 386 12.93 7.28 -32.06
N THR A 387 11.85 7.60 -32.76
CA THR A 387 11.80 7.48 -34.24
C THR A 387 12.87 8.34 -34.91
N ARG A 388 13.10 9.57 -34.43
CA ARG A 388 14.16 10.45 -34.95
C ARG A 388 15.58 9.93 -34.67
N ALA A 389 15.77 9.20 -33.58
CA ALA A 389 17.07 8.65 -33.21
C ALA A 389 17.45 7.38 -33.99
N VAL A 390 16.48 6.67 -34.58
CA VAL A 390 16.71 5.42 -35.32
C VAL A 390 16.35 5.60 -36.80
N PRO A 391 17.33 5.67 -37.71
CA PRO A 391 17.08 5.87 -39.13
C PRO A 391 16.13 4.80 -39.71
N GLY A 392 15.07 5.26 -40.39
CA GLY A 392 14.06 4.40 -41.02
C GLY A 392 13.07 3.73 -40.04
N ALA A 393 13.12 4.05 -38.75
CA ALA A 393 12.07 3.66 -37.82
C ALA A 393 10.75 4.38 -38.15
N SER A 394 9.64 3.78 -37.74
CA SER A 394 8.30 4.34 -37.93
C SER A 394 7.43 4.02 -36.72
N TRP A 395 6.40 4.83 -36.50
CA TRP A 395 5.46 4.60 -35.42
C TRP A 395 4.03 4.93 -35.83
N GLN A 396 3.07 4.25 -35.20
CA GLN A 396 1.64 4.46 -35.42
C GLN A 396 0.88 4.30 -34.10
N LEU A 397 -0.28 4.93 -33.99
CA LEU A 397 -1.20 4.73 -32.88
C LEU A 397 -2.12 3.55 -33.17
N LEU A 398 -2.14 2.59 -32.26
CA LEU A 398 -3.00 1.40 -32.27
C LEU A 398 -3.82 1.36 -30.98
N GLY A 399 -4.86 0.54 -30.90
CA GLY A 399 -5.65 0.38 -29.68
C GLY A 399 -7.16 0.60 -29.86
N PRO A 400 -7.95 0.48 -28.79
CA PRO A 400 -9.40 0.43 -28.84
C PRO A 400 -10.07 1.71 -29.38
N SER A 401 -11.27 1.54 -29.92
CA SER A 401 -12.15 2.66 -30.29
C SER A 401 -12.85 3.34 -29.10
N THR A 402 -12.78 2.74 -27.91
CA THR A 402 -13.45 3.20 -26.69
C THR A 402 -12.44 3.61 -25.62
N ARG A 403 -12.65 4.79 -25.02
CA ARG A 403 -11.83 5.26 -23.90
C ARG A 403 -12.06 4.37 -22.67
N PRO A 404 -11.03 4.10 -21.86
CA PRO A 404 -11.23 3.42 -20.59
C PRO A 404 -12.22 4.22 -19.72
N GLU A 405 -13.28 3.57 -19.22
CA GLU A 405 -14.22 4.17 -18.26
C GLU A 405 -13.46 4.57 -16.99
N GLU A 406 -13.74 5.78 -16.47
CA GLU A 406 -13.55 6.44 -15.14
C GLU A 406 -12.63 5.83 -14.04
N GLU A 407 -11.79 4.84 -14.36
CA GLU A 407 -11.02 4.08 -13.39
C GLU A 407 -9.63 4.64 -13.14
N SER A 408 -9.22 5.55 -14.01
CA SER A 408 -7.85 5.90 -14.16
C SER A 408 -7.62 7.24 -13.52
N GLN A 409 -6.62 7.33 -12.62
CA GLN A 409 -6.13 8.59 -12.06
C GLN A 409 -5.43 9.44 -13.15
N PHE A 410 -5.93 9.34 -14.39
CA PHE A 410 -5.23 9.62 -15.61
C PHE A 410 -6.09 9.89 -16.84
N GLU A 411 -5.66 10.84 -17.68
CA GLU A 411 -6.26 11.16 -18.99
C GLU A 411 -5.49 10.47 -20.11
N THR A 412 -6.14 9.55 -20.81
CA THR A 412 -5.59 8.90 -22.00
C THR A 412 -6.66 8.65 -23.04
N ASP A 413 -6.26 8.65 -24.30
CA ASP A 413 -7.03 8.18 -25.45
C ASP A 413 -7.15 6.64 -25.50
N GLY A 414 -6.47 5.93 -24.58
CA GLY A 414 -6.48 4.48 -24.46
C GLY A 414 -5.62 3.75 -25.49
N ARG A 415 -4.94 4.49 -26.37
CA ARG A 415 -4.14 3.96 -27.48
C ARG A 415 -2.69 3.72 -27.09
N ILE A 416 -2.07 2.81 -27.81
CA ILE A 416 -0.65 2.47 -27.72
C ILE A 416 0.10 3.03 -28.92
N ALA A 417 1.20 3.75 -28.68
CA ALA A 417 2.13 4.14 -29.73
C ALA A 417 3.05 2.95 -30.04
N ALA A 418 2.82 2.30 -31.17
CA ALA A 418 3.61 1.16 -31.61
C ALA A 418 4.71 1.60 -32.57
N LEU A 419 5.96 1.48 -32.12
CA LEU A 419 7.17 1.79 -32.85
C LEU A 419 7.78 0.51 -33.42
N ARG A 420 8.34 0.60 -34.63
CA ARG A 420 9.11 -0.48 -35.24
C ARG A 420 10.40 0.04 -35.88
N THR A 421 11.45 -0.77 -35.80
CA THR A 421 12.68 -0.55 -36.57
C THR A 421 12.51 -0.94 -38.04
N PRO A 422 13.40 -0.49 -38.95
CA PRO A 422 13.35 -0.88 -40.35
C PRO A 422 13.35 -2.40 -40.53
N GLY A 423 12.41 -2.92 -41.31
CA GLY A 423 12.31 -4.36 -41.60
C GLY A 423 11.67 -5.21 -40.49
N ALA A 424 11.33 -4.63 -39.33
CA ALA A 424 10.56 -5.34 -38.30
C ALA A 424 9.05 -5.38 -38.67
N PRO A 425 8.36 -6.50 -38.39
CA PRO A 425 6.91 -6.58 -38.53
C PRO A 425 6.23 -5.60 -37.57
N SER A 426 5.01 -5.18 -37.91
CA SER A 426 4.18 -4.38 -37.01
C SER A 426 3.60 -5.24 -35.88
N LEU A 427 3.22 -4.60 -34.77
CA LEU A 427 2.57 -5.28 -33.64
C LEU A 427 1.30 -6.03 -34.07
N THR A 428 0.50 -5.46 -34.97
CA THR A 428 -0.69 -6.11 -35.53
C THR A 428 -0.36 -7.37 -36.34
N GLN A 429 0.73 -7.35 -37.11
CA GLN A 429 1.19 -8.54 -37.86
C GLN A 429 1.65 -9.66 -36.92
N ILE A 430 2.45 -9.33 -35.89
CA ILE A 430 2.89 -10.31 -34.88
C ILE A 430 1.67 -10.96 -34.20
N CYS A 431 0.68 -10.16 -33.82
CA CYS A 431 -0.52 -10.66 -33.16
C CYS A 431 -1.46 -11.44 -34.09
N ALA A 432 -1.52 -11.11 -35.38
CA ALA A 432 -2.30 -11.85 -36.36
C ALA A 432 -1.69 -13.22 -36.70
N GLU A 433 -0.36 -13.32 -36.76
CA GLU A 433 0.36 -14.56 -37.06
C GLU A 433 0.37 -15.54 -35.87
N THR A 434 0.15 -15.03 -34.66
CA THR A 434 0.23 -15.81 -33.40
C THR A 434 -1.13 -15.97 -32.70
N GLY A 435 -2.22 -15.46 -33.28
CA GLY A 435 -3.57 -15.56 -32.71
C GLY A 435 -4.14 -16.99 -32.79
N PRO A 436 -5.13 -17.34 -31.95
CA PRO A 436 -5.76 -18.66 -31.99
C PRO A 436 -6.43 -18.88 -33.35
N SER A 437 -6.06 -19.97 -34.03
CA SER A 437 -6.71 -20.41 -35.27
C SER A 437 -8.21 -20.67 -35.04
N PRO A 438 -9.13 -20.12 -35.86
CA PRO A 438 -10.58 -20.34 -35.72
C PRO A 438 -11.01 -21.70 -36.30
N LEU A 439 -10.31 -22.78 -35.94
CA LEU A 439 -10.61 -24.16 -36.31
C LEU A 439 -10.60 -25.04 -35.06
N GLY A 440 -11.58 -24.80 -34.20
CA GLY A 440 -11.85 -25.61 -33.00
C GLY A 440 -13.31 -25.58 -32.56
N MET A 441 -14.22 -25.09 -33.40
CA MET A 441 -15.65 -25.18 -33.18
C MET A 441 -16.17 -26.43 -33.92
N ALA A 442 -15.82 -27.60 -33.39
CA ALA A 442 -16.46 -28.85 -33.80
C ALA A 442 -17.89 -28.83 -33.24
N LEU A 443 -18.85 -28.63 -34.15
CA LEU A 443 -20.27 -28.88 -33.92
C LEU A 443 -20.47 -30.32 -33.41
N PRO A 444 -21.32 -30.57 -32.40
CA PRO A 444 -21.78 -31.92 -32.13
C PRO A 444 -22.73 -32.33 -33.26
N THR A 445 -22.33 -33.31 -34.05
CA THR A 445 -23.22 -34.02 -34.97
C THR A 445 -24.17 -34.88 -34.17
N GLU A 446 -25.46 -34.72 -34.44
CA GLU A 446 -26.52 -35.67 -34.08
C GLU A 446 -26.20 -37.07 -34.62
N GLY A 447 -26.56 -38.09 -33.85
CA GLY A 447 -26.43 -39.51 -34.16
C GLY A 447 -26.77 -40.37 -32.97
#